data_AF-A0A7J9DZQ7-F1
#
_entry.id   AF-A0A7J9DZQ7-F1
#
_cell.length_a   1.000
_cell.length_b   1.000
_cell.length_c   1.000
_cell.angle_alpha   90.00
_cell.angle_beta   90.00
_cell.angle_gamma   90.00
#
_symmetry.space_group_name_H-M   'P 1'
#
loop_
_entity.id
_entity.type
_entity.pdbx_description
1 polymer ?
#
loop_
_entity_poly.entity_id
_entity_poly.type
_entity_poly.pdbx_seq_one_letter_code
_entity_poly.pdbx_strand_id
1 'polypeptide(L)' 'MESQTEDCVDKNGNCPFWAKVGECEKNPAYMVGSEEFTGYCRKSCK' A
#
# COMPACT_ATOMS: atom_id res chain seq x y z
N MET A 1 8.94 7.35 21.35
CA MET A 1 7.83 7.15 20.40
C MET A 1 8.48 6.67 19.12
N GLU A 2 8.54 5.35 18.92
CA GLU A 2 9.11 4.80 17.70
C GLU A 2 8.19 5.20 16.55
N SER A 3 8.68 6.17 15.78
CA SER A 3 8.18 6.49 14.46
C SER A 3 8.32 5.22 13.62
N GLN A 4 7.26 4.41 13.59
CA GLN A 4 7.09 3.31 12.66
C GLN A 4 7.08 3.91 11.27
N THR A 5 8.27 4.14 10.71
CA THR A 5 8.48 4.23 9.28
C THR A 5 8.20 2.84 8.75
N GLU A 6 6.93 2.45 8.69
CA GLU A 6 6.52 1.25 7.99
C GLU A 6 7.03 1.43 6.56
N ASP A 7 8.09 0.70 6.28
CA ASP A 7 8.81 0.71 5.02
C ASP A 7 7.81 0.64 3.87
N CYS A 8 8.09 1.34 2.78
CA CYS A 8 7.26 1.29 1.58
C CYS A 8 7.47 -0.08 0.93
N VAL A 9 6.79 -1.09 1.47
CA VAL A 9 6.87 -2.49 1.06
C VAL A 9 5.51 -3.00 0.65
N ASP A 10 5.53 -4.00 -0.23
CA ASP A 10 4.37 -4.81 -0.53
C ASP A 10 4.31 -5.94 0.48
N LYS A 11 3.26 -5.92 1.31
CA LYS A 11 2.92 -6.97 2.28
C LYS A 11 2.23 -8.16 1.60
N ASN A 12 1.87 -8.05 0.31
CA ASN A 12 1.21 -9.11 -0.45
C ASN A 12 1.90 -9.33 -1.82
N GLY A 13 2.06 -10.59 -2.23
CA GLY A 13 2.61 -10.94 -3.54
C GLY A 13 1.75 -10.49 -4.72
N ASN A 14 0.45 -10.23 -4.49
CA ASN A 14 -0.47 -9.74 -5.52
C ASN A 14 -0.45 -8.21 -5.69
N CYS A 15 0.27 -7.47 -4.85
CA CYS A 15 0.35 -6.01 -4.95
C CYS A 15 0.72 -5.48 -6.35
N PRO A 16 1.66 -6.08 -7.10
CA PRO A 16 2.00 -5.62 -8.45
C PRO A 16 0.83 -5.81 -9.43
N PHE A 17 0.09 -6.91 -9.29
CA PHE A 17 -1.07 -7.19 -10.12
C PHE A 17 -2.20 -6.19 -9.82
N TRP A 18 -2.49 -5.97 -8.53
CA TRP A 18 -3.49 -5.01 -8.08
C TRP A 18 -3.18 -3.58 -8.50
N ALA A 19 -1.93 -3.15 -8.35
CA ALA A 19 -1.50 -1.86 -8.87
C ALA A 19 -1.70 -1.75 -10.38
N LYS A 20 -1.35 -2.79 -11.14
CA LYS A 20 -1.52 -2.83 -12.60
C LYS A 20 -2.99 -2.74 -13.05
N VAL A 21 -3.94 -3.27 -12.28
CA VAL A 21 -5.39 -3.18 -12.59
C VAL A 21 -6.07 -1.93 -11.99
N GLY A 22 -5.27 -1.03 -11.39
CA GLY A 22 -5.71 0.28 -10.90
C GLY A 22 -6.24 0.28 -9.46
N GLU A 23 -5.88 -0.72 -8.64
CA GLU A 23 -6.32 -0.76 -7.23
C GLU A 23 -5.74 0.38 -6.39
N CYS A 24 -4.65 1.02 -6.84
CA CYS A 24 -4.12 2.21 -6.17
C CYS A 24 -5.14 3.36 -6.12
N GLU A 25 -5.98 3.47 -7.14
CA GLU A 25 -7.01 4.52 -7.25
C GLU A 25 -8.38 4.01 -6.79
N LYS A 26 -8.71 2.74 -7.07
CA LYS A 26 -9.98 2.12 -6.68
C LYS A 26 -10.04 1.77 -5.19
N ASN A 27 -8.91 1.32 -4.63
CA ASN A 27 -8.75 0.89 -3.24
C ASN A 27 -7.48 1.48 -2.60
N PRO A 28 -7.35 2.82 -2.55
CA PRO A 28 -6.20 3.47 -1.96
C PRO A 28 -6.04 3.12 -0.48
N ALA A 29 -7.13 2.89 0.26
CA ALA A 29 -7.06 2.49 1.67
C ALA A 29 -6.39 1.12 1.89
N TYR A 30 -6.61 0.15 1.00
CA TYR A 30 -5.93 -1.14 1.10
C TYR A 30 -4.50 -1.07 0.58
N MET A 31 -4.30 -0.38 -0.55
CA MET A 31 -3.01 -0.35 -1.22
C MET A 31 -2.04 0.62 -0.53
N VAL A 32 -2.44 1.87 -0.37
CA VAL A 32 -1.63 2.98 0.17
C VAL A 32 -1.97 3.28 1.63
N GLY A 33 -3.16 2.95 2.12
CA GLY A 33 -3.56 3.29 3.48
C GLY A 33 -4.07 4.72 3.62
N SER A 34 -4.22 5.14 4.87
CA SER A 34 -4.75 6.44 5.29
C SER A 34 -3.92 6.99 6.45
N GLU A 35 -4.38 8.08 7.06
CA GLU A 35 -3.70 8.72 8.21
C GLU A 35 -3.56 7.79 9.42
N GLU A 36 -4.45 6.82 9.58
CA GLU A 36 -4.46 5.89 10.72
C GLU A 36 -3.94 4.47 10.38
N PHE A 37 -3.81 4.16 9.09
CA PHE A 37 -3.47 2.81 8.63
C PHE A 37 -2.45 2.82 7.50
N THR A 38 -1.44 1.96 7.62
CA THR A 38 -0.47 1.75 6.54
C THR A 38 -0.93 0.69 5.55
N GLY A 39 -1.16 1.12 4.31
CA GLY A 39 -1.57 0.24 3.22
C GLY A 39 -0.62 -0.94 3.00
N TYR A 40 -1.19 -2.03 2.51
CA TYR A 40 -0.51 -3.29 2.29
C TYR A 40 0.34 -3.32 1.02
N CYS A 41 0.14 -2.41 0.09
CA CYS A 41 0.76 -2.43 -1.25
C CYS A 41 1.39 -1.08 -1.63
N ARG A 42 1.87 -0.33 -0.63
CA ARG A 42 2.42 1.02 -0.82
C ARG A 42 3.56 1.05 -1.83
N LYS A 43 4.35 -0.02 -1.92
CA LYS A 43 5.49 -0.09 -2.85
C LYS A 43 5.04 -0.20 -4.30
N SER A 44 3.98 -0.97 -4.56
CA SER A 44 3.43 -1.14 -5.90
C SER A 44 2.64 0.07 -6.41
N CYS A 45 2.19 0.98 -5.54
CA CYS A 45 1.45 2.20 -5.90
C CYS A 45 2.31 3.47 -6.03
N LYS A 46 3.57 3.31 -6.43
CA LYS A 46 4.49 4.43 -6.70
C LYS A 46 4.36 4.99 -8.11
#